data_AF-A0A3L6KUW2-F1
#
_entry.id   AF-A0A3L6KUW2-F1
#
_cell.length_a   1.000
_cell.length_b   1.000
_cell.length_c   1.000
_cell.angle_alpha   90.00
_cell.angle_beta   90.00
_cell.angle_gamma   90.00
#
_symmetry.space_group_name_H-M   'P 1'
#
loop_
_entity.id
_entity.type
_entity.pdbx_description
1 polymer ?
#
loop_
_entity_poly.entity_id
_entity_poly.type
_entity_poly.pdbx_seq_one_letter_code
_entity_poly.pdbx_strand_id
1 'polypeptide(L)'
;MSLSLLIQRCAHGSGSLLSLRSSLYSPVGTAGKESSVSPHADRLRENNPVYCSDVIKDITTMYMESEKEAIYGQVLPSPRYLTYQPEINEKMRMILVDWLIDVHLKFKLHPETLYLTVSIVDRYLSSVNTRRTTGRYIPRSKLQLVGITAILLAAKYEEIWPPEVKECVYICANTYTRDEVIRMEREMCTELSFRFTVPTPFPFIVRLLDVVEGLERQQQTQQLSHQLQQIQSQSQSQSQQTQMQASQSQPQSLSRSRSQSRSQPRSDEECTAYVVQLRHTAFFFLDHGMLDYKCLQFSPSQQAKAALFLALVTLHMKEQGSSYVLNNDIIWTRQLQYYSKAQVRDFKACARTMLDFVSYVSTTRYQSVRRKYSSSKYGEVAKLTMPSEVPDF
;
A
#
# COMPACT_ATOMS: atom_id res chain seq x y z
N MET A 1 10.42 -17.48 30.48
CA MET A 1 10.68 -18.11 29.17
C MET A 1 10.08 -17.20 28.09
N SER A 2 10.90 -16.69 27.17
CA SER A 2 10.47 -15.70 26.18
C SER A 2 9.42 -16.28 25.24
N LEU A 3 8.29 -15.58 25.05
CA LEU A 3 7.24 -15.92 24.08
C LEU A 3 7.77 -16.07 22.65
N SER A 4 8.93 -15.49 22.34
CA SER A 4 9.67 -15.66 21.08
C SER A 4 9.88 -17.14 20.71
N LEU A 5 10.12 -18.01 21.71
CA LEU A 5 10.32 -19.45 21.49
C LEU A 5 9.01 -20.23 21.43
N LEU A 6 7.92 -19.71 21.99
CA LEU A 6 6.63 -20.42 22.02
C LEU A 6 5.86 -20.22 20.70
N ILE A 7 5.95 -19.03 20.10
CA ILE A 7 5.40 -18.73 18.77
C ILE A 7 6.06 -19.60 17.69
N GLN A 8 7.36 -19.88 17.82
CA GLN A 8 8.09 -20.78 16.92
C GLN A 8 7.75 -22.28 17.10
N ARG A 9 7.39 -22.70 18.32
CA ARG A 9 7.13 -24.12 18.63
C ARG A 9 5.70 -24.57 18.35
N CYS A 10 4.70 -23.69 18.42
CA CYS A 10 3.31 -24.06 18.12
C CYS A 10 3.00 -24.22 16.62
N ALA A 11 3.93 -23.87 15.73
CA ALA A 11 3.83 -24.14 14.29
C ALA A 11 4.00 -25.63 13.90
N HIS A 12 4.21 -26.53 14.87
CA HIS A 12 4.48 -27.95 14.63
C HIS A 12 3.28 -28.88 14.91
N GLY A 13 2.08 -28.33 15.15
CA GLY A 13 0.87 -29.11 15.38
C GLY A 13 -0.17 -28.88 14.30
N SER A 14 -0.27 -29.82 13.35
CA SER A 14 -1.28 -29.94 12.28
C SER A 14 -0.94 -29.21 10.97
N GLY A 15 -0.52 -29.98 9.96
CA GLY A 15 -0.34 -29.53 8.58
C GLY A 15 0.95 -28.73 8.34
N SER A 16 2.08 -29.42 8.26
CA SER A 16 3.39 -28.81 8.02
C SER A 16 3.44 -28.09 6.67
N LEU A 17 3.51 -26.75 6.69
CA LEU A 17 3.92 -25.90 5.57
C LEU A 17 5.34 -26.25 5.06
N LEU A 18 6.15 -26.99 5.84
CA LEU A 18 7.43 -27.53 5.39
C LEU A 18 7.28 -28.77 4.50
N SER A 19 6.17 -29.52 4.61
CA SER A 19 5.91 -30.64 3.69
C SER A 19 5.57 -30.17 2.27
N LEU A 20 4.95 -28.99 2.13
CA LEU A 20 4.72 -28.34 0.84
C LEU A 20 6.02 -27.83 0.20
N ARG A 21 7.06 -27.52 0.99
CA ARG A 21 8.38 -27.13 0.47
C ARG A 21 9.18 -28.30 -0.12
N SER A 22 8.96 -29.52 0.35
CA SER A 22 9.63 -30.72 -0.16
C SER A 22 9.19 -31.08 -1.58
N SER A 23 7.97 -30.72 -1.99
CA SER A 23 7.45 -31.06 -3.33
C SER A 23 7.91 -30.09 -4.42
N LEU A 24 8.59 -29.00 -4.07
CA LEU A 24 9.17 -28.03 -5.03
C LEU A 24 10.57 -28.44 -5.50
N TYR A 25 11.18 -29.45 -4.88
CA TYR A 25 12.48 -30.02 -5.26
C TYR A 25 12.30 -31.35 -6.02
N SER A 26 11.52 -31.33 -7.11
CA SER A 26 11.66 -32.36 -8.16
C SER A 26 12.38 -31.73 -9.34
N PRO A 27 13.53 -32.28 -9.80
CA PRO A 27 14.20 -31.78 -10.98
C PRO A 27 13.42 -32.21 -12.22
N VAL A 28 12.47 -31.38 -12.66
CA VAL A 28 11.77 -31.59 -13.92
C VAL A 28 12.58 -30.96 -15.06
N GLY A 29 13.22 -31.88 -15.79
CA GLY A 29 13.41 -31.91 -17.24
C GLY A 29 13.33 -30.61 -18.04
N THR A 30 14.41 -30.35 -18.76
CA THR A 30 14.51 -29.43 -19.90
C THR A 30 13.41 -29.69 -20.94
N ALA A 31 12.38 -28.85 -20.99
CA ALA A 31 11.50 -28.71 -22.14
C ALA A 31 10.85 -27.32 -22.15
N GLY A 32 11.23 -26.50 -23.13
CA GLY A 32 10.48 -25.31 -23.59
C GLY A 32 10.28 -24.20 -22.56
N LYS A 33 11.31 -23.38 -22.29
CA LYS A 33 11.08 -22.06 -21.66
C LYS A 33 10.43 -21.13 -22.68
N GLU A 34 9.10 -21.13 -22.74
CA GLU A 34 8.37 -19.93 -23.11
C GLU A 34 8.92 -18.77 -22.28
N SER A 35 9.28 -17.67 -22.95
CA SER A 35 9.84 -16.48 -22.31
C SER A 35 8.78 -15.80 -21.41
N SER A 36 8.61 -16.33 -20.20
CA SER A 36 7.67 -15.88 -19.18
C SER A 36 8.27 -14.78 -18.29
N VAL A 37 9.05 -13.85 -18.87
CA VAL A 37 9.51 -12.64 -18.16
C VAL A 37 8.32 -11.69 -18.07
N SER A 38 8.00 -11.16 -16.88
CA SER A 38 7.03 -10.06 -16.80
C SER A 38 7.79 -8.83 -17.30
N PRO A 39 7.52 -8.29 -18.51
CA PRO A 39 8.67 -7.88 -19.30
C PRO A 39 9.33 -6.57 -18.85
N HIS A 40 8.67 -5.76 -18.01
CA HIS A 40 8.85 -4.30 -18.12
C HIS A 40 8.98 -3.54 -16.79
N ALA A 41 8.02 -3.63 -15.85
CA ALA A 41 8.09 -2.84 -14.62
C ALA A 41 9.20 -3.30 -13.66
N ASP A 42 9.50 -4.60 -13.66
CA ASP A 42 10.47 -5.21 -12.74
C ASP A 42 11.92 -5.18 -13.28
N ARG A 43 12.10 -4.91 -14.59
CA ARG A 43 13.39 -5.04 -15.29
C ARG A 43 14.47 -4.12 -14.73
N LEU A 44 14.10 -2.89 -14.35
CA LEU A 44 15.05 -1.92 -13.80
C LEU A 44 15.60 -2.33 -12.42
N ARG A 45 14.98 -3.33 -11.77
CA ARG A 45 15.34 -3.82 -10.44
C ARG A 45 15.91 -5.23 -10.46
N GLU A 46 16.18 -5.80 -11.64
CA GLU A 46 16.70 -7.17 -11.81
C GLU A 46 18.07 -7.36 -11.12
N ASN A 47 18.90 -6.31 -11.11
CA ASN A 47 20.20 -6.33 -10.44
C ASN A 47 20.13 -6.05 -8.93
N ASN A 48 18.95 -5.80 -8.36
CA ASN A 48 18.80 -5.55 -6.93
C ASN A 48 18.60 -6.89 -6.19
N PRO A 49 19.60 -7.35 -5.39
CA PRO A 49 19.51 -8.64 -4.70
C PRO A 49 18.41 -8.67 -3.64
N VAL A 50 17.90 -7.53 -3.19
CA VAL A 50 16.79 -7.43 -2.23
C VAL A 50 15.42 -7.51 -2.92
N TYR A 51 15.34 -7.11 -4.19
CA TYR A 51 14.08 -7.09 -4.93
C TYR A 51 13.63 -8.49 -5.36
N CYS A 52 14.59 -9.40 -5.56
CA CYS A 52 14.34 -10.80 -5.89
C CYS A 52 13.37 -10.94 -7.08
N SER A 53 13.71 -10.32 -8.22
CA SER A 53 12.87 -10.29 -9.44
C SER A 53 12.43 -11.67 -9.93
N ASP A 54 13.22 -12.70 -9.64
CA ASP A 54 12.93 -14.08 -10.04
C ASP A 54 11.71 -14.67 -9.32
N VAL A 55 11.45 -14.24 -8.07
CA VAL A 55 10.39 -14.79 -7.21
C VAL A 55 9.27 -13.79 -6.91
N ILE A 56 9.39 -12.53 -7.32
CA ILE A 56 8.38 -11.48 -7.03
C ILE A 56 6.99 -11.85 -7.54
N LYS A 57 6.93 -12.59 -8.65
CA LYS A 57 5.67 -13.10 -9.23
C LYS A 57 5.01 -14.11 -8.31
N ASP A 58 5.79 -15.07 -7.82
CA ASP A 58 5.31 -16.12 -6.93
C ASP A 58 4.86 -15.52 -5.60
N ILE A 59 5.61 -14.54 -5.07
CA ILE A 59 5.23 -13.78 -3.88
C ILE A 59 3.91 -13.02 -4.12
N THR A 60 3.76 -12.36 -5.26
CA THR A 60 2.52 -11.63 -5.60
C THR A 60 1.32 -12.60 -5.70
N THR A 61 1.51 -13.75 -6.34
CA THR A 61 0.49 -14.80 -6.45
C THR A 61 0.13 -15.37 -5.08
N MET A 62 1.12 -15.66 -4.25
CA MET A 62 0.94 -16.14 -2.87
C MET A 62 0.12 -15.16 -2.02
N TYR A 63 0.38 -13.85 -2.10
CA TYR A 63 -0.42 -12.86 -1.37
C TYR A 63 -1.89 -12.85 -1.84
N MET A 64 -2.13 -12.99 -3.14
CA MET A 64 -3.50 -13.03 -3.70
C MET A 64 -4.23 -14.33 -3.31
N GLU A 65 -3.52 -15.45 -3.24
CA GLU A 65 -4.07 -16.74 -2.77
C GLU A 65 -4.37 -16.70 -1.28
N SER A 66 -3.44 -16.19 -0.47
CA SER A 66 -3.62 -16.00 0.98
C SER A 66 -4.79 -15.06 1.30
N GLU A 67 -5.01 -14.02 0.49
CA GLU A 67 -6.21 -13.18 0.58
C GLU A 67 -7.50 -13.97 0.35
N LYS A 68 -7.55 -14.78 -0.71
CA LYS A 68 -8.72 -15.63 -1.00
C LYS A 68 -8.97 -16.63 0.13
N GLU A 69 -7.94 -17.33 0.58
CA GLU A 69 -8.02 -18.27 1.70
C GLU A 69 -8.49 -17.58 2.99
N ALA A 70 -8.03 -16.37 3.27
CA ALA A 70 -8.45 -15.59 4.42
C ALA A 70 -9.94 -15.18 4.34
N ILE A 71 -10.43 -14.87 3.14
CA ILE A 71 -11.85 -14.57 2.90
C ILE A 71 -12.71 -15.83 3.10
N TYR A 72 -12.35 -16.95 2.44
CA TYR A 72 -13.11 -18.21 2.54
C TYR A 72 -13.08 -18.81 3.95
N GLY A 73 -11.91 -18.74 4.61
CA GLY A 73 -11.71 -19.23 5.97
C GLY A 73 -12.20 -18.27 7.07
N GLN A 74 -12.91 -17.19 6.71
CA GLN A 74 -13.44 -16.18 7.64
C GLN A 74 -12.39 -15.67 8.64
N VAL A 75 -11.17 -15.45 8.14
CA VAL A 75 -10.03 -14.95 8.91
C VAL A 75 -10.07 -13.43 9.04
N LEU A 76 -10.57 -12.76 8.00
CA LEU A 76 -10.81 -11.32 8.00
C LEU A 76 -11.92 -10.95 9.01
N PRO A 77 -11.86 -9.76 9.61
CA PRO A 77 -12.90 -9.31 10.53
C PRO A 77 -14.25 -9.21 9.82
N SER A 78 -15.34 -9.53 10.53
CA SER A 78 -16.68 -9.36 9.98
C SER A 78 -16.99 -7.86 9.80
N PRO A 79 -17.44 -7.39 8.62
CA PRO A 79 -17.79 -5.98 8.42
C PRO A 79 -18.93 -5.46 9.33
N ARG A 80 -19.57 -6.35 10.10
CA ARG A 80 -20.68 -6.06 11.00
C ARG A 80 -20.39 -6.42 12.46
N TYR A 81 -19.13 -6.63 12.83
CA TYR A 81 -18.81 -7.06 14.19
C TYR A 81 -19.14 -6.02 15.29
N LEU A 82 -19.34 -4.75 14.92
CA LEU A 82 -19.80 -3.71 15.85
C LEU A 82 -21.33 -3.56 15.92
N THR A 83 -22.10 -4.19 15.02
CA THR A 83 -23.56 -4.01 14.97
C THR A 83 -24.26 -4.46 16.25
N TYR A 84 -23.71 -5.47 16.93
CA TYR A 84 -24.28 -6.05 18.16
C TYR A 84 -23.45 -5.75 19.41
N GLN A 85 -22.50 -4.82 19.32
CA GLN A 85 -21.68 -4.41 20.46
C GLN A 85 -22.44 -3.38 21.32
N PRO A 86 -22.64 -3.63 22.63
CA PRO A 86 -23.45 -2.74 23.46
C PRO A 86 -22.74 -1.43 23.82
N GLU A 87 -21.41 -1.41 23.91
CA GLU A 87 -20.67 -0.26 24.43
C GLU A 87 -19.74 0.41 23.40
N ILE A 88 -19.34 -0.32 22.34
CA ILE A 88 -18.35 0.14 21.36
C ILE A 88 -19.03 0.39 20.02
N ASN A 89 -18.86 1.60 19.49
CA ASN A 89 -19.34 1.97 18.15
C ASN A 89 -18.18 2.29 17.18
N GLU A 90 -18.52 2.50 15.92
CA GLU A 90 -17.56 2.82 14.84
C GLU A 90 -16.70 4.05 15.17
N LYS A 91 -17.29 5.07 15.81
CA LYS A 91 -16.59 6.28 16.23
C LYS A 91 -15.54 5.97 17.31
N MET A 92 -15.83 5.10 18.28
CA MET A 92 -14.84 4.69 19.28
C MET A 92 -13.69 3.90 18.66
N ARG A 93 -13.95 3.03 17.67
CA ARG A 93 -12.90 2.37 16.89
C ARG A 93 -12.03 3.38 16.17
N MET A 94 -12.62 4.36 15.49
CA MET A 94 -11.89 5.43 14.80
C MET A 94 -10.98 6.21 15.78
N ILE A 95 -11.49 6.56 16.97
CA ILE A 95 -10.71 7.23 18.02
C ILE A 95 -9.53 6.38 18.48
N LEU A 96 -9.74 5.07 18.66
CA LEU A 96 -8.67 4.15 19.03
C LEU A 96 -7.59 4.10 17.94
N VAL A 97 -7.98 3.91 16.68
CA VAL A 97 -7.03 3.82 15.55
C VAL A 97 -6.27 5.14 15.35
N ASP A 98 -6.96 6.28 15.47
CA ASP A 98 -6.33 7.62 15.45
C ASP A 98 -5.24 7.75 16.51
N TRP A 99 -5.52 7.33 17.74
CA TRP A 99 -4.52 7.29 18.81
C TRP A 99 -3.39 6.29 18.55
N LEU A 100 -3.70 5.09 18.01
CA LEU A 100 -2.69 4.08 17.69
C LEU A 100 -1.70 4.56 16.61
N ILE A 101 -2.11 5.44 15.70
CA ILE A 101 -1.20 6.07 14.74
C ILE A 101 -0.20 6.97 15.45
N ASP A 102 -0.63 7.77 16.43
CA ASP A 102 0.29 8.59 17.22
C ASP A 102 1.27 7.72 18.03
N VAL A 103 0.79 6.61 18.62
CA VAL A 103 1.62 5.62 19.34
C VAL A 103 2.64 4.97 18.41
N HIS A 104 2.20 4.53 17.23
CA HIS A 104 3.05 3.96 16.18
C HIS A 104 4.20 4.90 15.79
N LEU A 105 3.88 6.18 15.56
CA LEU A 105 4.86 7.20 15.25
C LEU A 105 5.82 7.46 16.42
N LYS A 106 5.32 7.44 17.66
CA LYS A 106 6.13 7.64 18.87
C LYS A 106 7.14 6.51 19.07
N PHE A 107 6.74 5.27 18.83
CA PHE A 107 7.63 4.10 18.86
C PHE A 107 8.48 3.93 17.60
N LYS A 108 8.24 4.74 16.56
CA LYS A 108 8.98 4.72 15.28
C LYS A 108 8.94 3.34 14.58
N LEU A 109 7.78 2.69 14.66
CA LEU A 109 7.58 1.34 14.10
C LEU A 109 7.44 1.41 12.57
N HIS A 110 7.67 0.28 11.91
CA HIS A 110 7.44 0.12 10.48
C HIS A 110 5.94 0.25 10.16
N PRO A 111 5.56 0.78 8.97
CA PRO A 111 4.15 0.89 8.60
C PRO A 111 3.43 -0.46 8.61
N GLU A 112 4.10 -1.55 8.23
CA GLU A 112 3.56 -2.91 8.26
C GLU A 112 3.02 -3.29 9.65
N THR A 113 3.75 -2.94 10.70
CA THR A 113 3.35 -3.11 12.10
C THR A 113 2.03 -2.42 12.42
N LEU A 114 1.78 -1.22 11.87
CA LEU A 114 0.50 -0.51 12.07
C LEU A 114 -0.66 -1.23 11.39
N TYR A 115 -0.50 -1.66 10.14
CA TYR A 115 -1.54 -2.38 9.42
C TYR A 115 -1.87 -3.72 10.08
N LEU A 116 -0.85 -4.44 10.57
CA LEU A 116 -1.04 -5.65 11.36
C LEU A 116 -1.73 -5.35 12.71
N THR A 117 -1.37 -4.25 13.37
CA THR A 117 -2.02 -3.80 14.62
C THR A 117 -3.52 -3.63 14.45
N VAL A 118 -3.95 -2.88 13.42
CA VAL A 118 -5.38 -2.65 13.15
C VAL A 118 -6.08 -3.97 12.80
N SER A 119 -5.45 -4.83 11.99
CA SER A 119 -5.97 -6.17 11.68
C SER A 119 -6.16 -7.03 12.95
N ILE A 120 -5.21 -7.00 13.88
CA ILE A 120 -5.32 -7.70 15.17
C ILE A 120 -6.47 -7.16 16.00
N VAL A 121 -6.62 -5.83 16.11
CA VAL A 121 -7.72 -5.19 16.85
C VAL A 121 -9.07 -5.64 16.27
N ASP A 122 -9.27 -5.50 14.97
CA ASP A 122 -10.56 -5.78 14.33
C ASP A 122 -10.91 -7.27 14.39
N ARG A 123 -9.92 -8.16 14.13
CA ARG A 123 -10.14 -9.61 14.23
C ARG A 123 -10.44 -10.05 15.66
N TYR A 124 -9.76 -9.47 16.64
CA TYR A 124 -10.00 -9.80 18.05
C TYR A 124 -11.40 -9.37 18.48
N LEU A 125 -11.77 -8.11 18.22
CA LEU A 125 -13.12 -7.62 18.50
C LEU A 125 -14.18 -8.43 17.74
N SER A 126 -13.91 -8.79 16.47
CA SER A 126 -14.80 -9.61 15.67
C SER A 126 -15.01 -11.00 16.26
N SER A 127 -13.95 -11.67 16.70
CA SER A 127 -14.04 -13.00 17.30
C SER A 127 -14.77 -12.97 18.64
N VAL A 128 -14.46 -12.00 19.50
CA VAL A 128 -15.11 -11.87 20.81
C VAL A 128 -16.60 -11.56 20.66
N ASN A 129 -16.97 -10.61 19.80
CA ASN A 129 -18.36 -10.15 19.68
C ASN A 129 -19.26 -11.15 18.93
N THR A 130 -18.71 -11.97 18.04
CA THR A 130 -19.52 -12.87 17.18
C THR A 130 -19.80 -14.23 17.84
N ARG A 131 -19.08 -14.60 18.91
CA ARG A 131 -19.31 -15.83 19.67
C ARG A 131 -20.58 -15.74 20.52
N ARG A 132 -21.74 -15.91 19.87
CA ARG A 132 -23.09 -15.92 20.44
C ARG A 132 -23.25 -16.79 21.69
N THR A 133 -22.44 -17.84 21.82
CA THR A 133 -22.52 -18.81 22.93
C THR A 133 -22.00 -18.31 24.27
N THR A 134 -21.30 -17.17 24.33
CA THR A 134 -20.62 -16.73 25.57
C THR A 134 -21.12 -15.42 26.15
N GLY A 135 -21.93 -14.62 25.43
CA GLY A 135 -22.36 -13.29 25.89
C GLY A 135 -21.21 -12.33 26.21
N ARG A 136 -19.98 -12.65 25.78
CA ARG A 136 -18.77 -11.93 26.12
C ARG A 136 -18.55 -10.79 25.14
N TYR A 137 -18.39 -9.58 25.67
CA TYR A 137 -18.05 -8.38 24.90
C TYR A 137 -16.91 -7.65 25.60
N ILE A 138 -16.16 -6.85 24.83
CA ILE A 138 -15.15 -5.96 25.40
C ILE A 138 -15.86 -4.68 25.86
N PRO A 139 -15.75 -4.30 27.15
CA PRO A 139 -16.29 -3.02 27.62
C PRO A 139 -15.42 -1.87 27.09
N ARG A 140 -16.01 -0.68 26.94
CA ARG A 140 -15.31 0.49 26.38
C ARG A 140 -14.05 0.88 27.19
N SER A 141 -14.03 0.61 28.49
CA SER A 141 -12.89 0.88 29.39
C SER A 141 -11.65 0.02 29.08
N LYS A 142 -11.84 -1.12 28.41
CA LYS A 142 -10.76 -2.03 27.99
C LYS A 142 -10.35 -1.84 26.54
N LEU A 143 -11.01 -0.97 25.78
CA LEU A 143 -10.73 -0.79 24.36
C LEU A 143 -9.30 -0.28 24.09
N GLN A 144 -8.80 0.65 24.92
CA GLN A 144 -7.41 1.12 24.81
C GLN A 144 -6.41 0.02 25.18
N LEU A 145 -6.70 -0.82 26.19
CA LEU A 145 -5.89 -1.99 26.54
C LEU A 145 -5.77 -2.97 25.37
N VAL A 146 -6.86 -3.22 24.64
CA VAL A 146 -6.84 -4.03 23.40
C VAL A 146 -5.92 -3.40 22.36
N GLY A 147 -6.04 -2.09 22.12
CA GLY A 147 -5.19 -1.39 21.14
C GLY A 147 -3.70 -1.44 21.46
N ILE A 148 -3.30 -1.11 22.69
CA ILE A 148 -1.88 -1.13 23.07
C ILE A 148 -1.31 -2.55 23.12
N THR A 149 -2.13 -3.54 23.42
CA THR A 149 -1.69 -4.94 23.37
C THR A 149 -1.57 -5.43 21.92
N ALA A 150 -2.45 -4.97 21.03
CA ALA A 150 -2.36 -5.27 19.60
C ALA A 150 -1.06 -4.71 18.98
N ILE A 151 -0.66 -3.48 19.34
CA ILE A 151 0.59 -2.91 18.82
C ILE A 151 1.82 -3.66 19.34
N LEU A 152 1.78 -4.10 20.61
CA LEU A 152 2.85 -4.94 21.18
C LEU A 152 2.97 -6.28 20.46
N LEU A 153 1.83 -6.94 20.16
CA LEU A 153 1.79 -8.20 19.41
C LEU A 153 2.30 -8.04 17.99
N ALA A 154 1.82 -7.02 17.26
CA ALA A 154 2.27 -6.72 15.91
C ALA A 154 3.78 -6.42 15.90
N ALA A 155 4.26 -5.61 16.85
CA ALA A 155 5.68 -5.27 16.92
C ALA A 155 6.54 -6.49 17.25
N LYS A 156 6.11 -7.38 18.15
CA LYS A 156 6.82 -8.64 18.43
C LYS A 156 6.89 -9.57 17.21
N TYR A 157 5.96 -9.42 16.28
CA TYR A 157 5.90 -10.21 15.05
C TYR A 157 6.76 -9.60 13.94
N GLU A 158 6.73 -8.27 13.79
CA GLU A 158 7.30 -7.57 12.62
C GLU A 158 8.64 -6.87 12.89
N GLU A 159 8.85 -6.39 14.11
CA GLU A 159 10.02 -5.57 14.44
C GLU A 159 11.19 -6.41 14.93
N ILE A 160 12.40 -6.01 14.53
CA ILE A 160 13.64 -6.55 15.11
C ILE A 160 13.71 -6.21 16.62
N TRP A 161 13.28 -5.00 16.97
CA TRP A 161 13.32 -4.47 18.33
C TRP A 161 11.94 -3.95 18.76
N PRO A 162 11.04 -4.83 19.21
CA PRO A 162 9.72 -4.43 19.69
C PRO A 162 9.80 -3.62 20.99
N PRO A 163 8.82 -2.73 21.26
CA PRO A 163 8.76 -2.01 22.53
C PRO A 163 8.53 -2.97 23.70
N GLU A 164 9.06 -2.62 24.86
CA GLU A 164 8.85 -3.36 26.09
C GLU A 164 7.47 -3.09 26.69
N VAL A 165 6.94 -4.05 27.47
CA VAL A 165 5.65 -3.89 28.18
C VAL A 165 5.64 -2.65 29.07
N LYS A 166 6.78 -2.26 29.65
CA LYS A 166 6.91 -1.05 30.47
C LYS A 166 6.62 0.22 29.65
N GLU A 167 7.02 0.26 28.39
CA GLU A 167 6.80 1.39 27.48
C GLU A 167 5.33 1.46 27.06
N CYS A 168 4.70 0.31 26.84
CA CYS A 168 3.26 0.21 26.61
C CYS A 168 2.44 0.73 27.81
N VAL A 169 2.83 0.36 29.04
CA VAL A 169 2.19 0.88 30.26
C VAL A 169 2.39 2.39 30.39
N TYR A 170 3.61 2.87 30.12
CA TYR A 170 3.95 4.28 30.19
C TYR A 170 3.16 5.13 29.21
N ILE A 171 3.04 4.72 27.94
CA ILE A 171 2.31 5.50 26.91
C ILE A 171 0.79 5.53 27.16
N CYS A 172 0.27 4.55 27.90
CA CYS A 172 -1.10 4.55 28.41
C CYS A 172 -1.24 5.35 29.74
N ALA A 173 -0.27 6.19 30.09
CA ALA A 173 -0.26 7.00 31.32
C ALA A 173 -0.48 6.17 32.60
N ASN A 174 0.03 4.93 32.64
CA ASN A 174 -0.17 3.98 33.74
C ASN A 174 -1.65 3.65 34.04
N THR A 175 -2.54 3.82 33.06
CA THR A 175 -3.95 3.40 33.16
C THR A 175 -4.08 1.89 33.38
N TYR A 176 -3.10 1.12 32.90
CA TYR A 176 -3.06 -0.33 32.98
C TYR A 176 -1.76 -0.81 33.62
N THR A 177 -1.84 -1.92 34.34
CA THR A 177 -0.69 -2.59 34.94
C THR A 177 0.00 -3.52 33.94
N ARG A 178 1.26 -3.87 34.21
CA ARG A 178 2.02 -4.85 33.42
C ARG A 178 1.27 -6.18 33.28
N ASP A 179 0.65 -6.65 34.35
CA ASP A 179 -0.06 -7.94 34.38
C ASP A 179 -1.34 -7.91 33.54
N GLU A 180 -2.02 -6.77 33.47
CA GLU A 180 -3.19 -6.60 32.60
C GLU A 180 -2.80 -6.66 31.12
N VAL A 181 -1.70 -6.01 30.73
CA VAL A 181 -1.18 -6.08 29.35
C VAL A 181 -0.77 -7.52 28.99
N ILE A 182 -0.04 -8.22 29.88
CA ILE A 182 0.36 -9.62 29.66
C ILE A 182 -0.86 -10.55 29.59
N ARG A 183 -1.89 -10.31 30.41
CA ARG A 183 -3.12 -11.10 30.40
C ARG A 183 -3.89 -10.89 29.10
N MET A 184 -4.05 -9.64 28.67
CA MET A 184 -4.66 -9.31 27.38
C MET A 184 -3.88 -9.94 26.24
N GLU A 185 -2.54 -9.92 26.29
CA GLU A 185 -1.69 -10.52 25.26
C GLU A 185 -1.98 -12.01 25.08
N ARG A 186 -2.06 -12.74 26.19
CA ARG A 186 -2.40 -14.17 26.20
C ARG A 186 -3.81 -14.42 25.67
N GLU A 187 -4.78 -13.61 26.11
CA GLU A 187 -6.16 -13.71 25.66
C GLU A 187 -6.27 -13.51 24.15
N MET A 188 -5.66 -12.44 23.63
CA MET A 188 -5.65 -12.12 22.20
C MET A 188 -4.96 -13.20 21.37
N CYS A 189 -3.80 -13.70 21.81
CA CYS A 189 -3.12 -14.80 21.12
C CYS A 189 -3.98 -16.06 21.05
N THR A 190 -4.63 -16.42 22.15
CA THR A 190 -5.49 -17.61 22.25
C THR A 190 -6.72 -17.45 21.37
N GLU A 191 -7.38 -16.30 21.45
CA GLU A 191 -8.58 -15.98 20.69
C GLU A 191 -8.32 -15.99 19.17
N LEU A 192 -7.16 -15.49 18.75
CA LEU A 192 -6.72 -15.46 17.36
C LEU A 192 -6.00 -16.73 16.91
N SER A 193 -5.91 -17.75 17.77
CA SER A 193 -5.22 -19.02 17.50
C SER A 193 -3.79 -18.82 16.99
N PHE A 194 -3.08 -17.80 17.52
CA PHE A 194 -1.72 -17.41 17.12
C PHE A 194 -1.53 -17.13 15.62
N ARG A 195 -2.62 -16.89 14.87
CA ARG A 195 -2.57 -16.63 13.43
C ARG A 195 -2.31 -15.15 13.16
N PHE A 196 -1.04 -14.76 13.04
CA PHE A 196 -0.63 -13.37 12.77
C PHE A 196 -0.17 -13.13 11.32
N THR A 197 0.20 -14.20 10.59
CA THR A 197 0.45 -14.16 9.14
C THR A 197 -0.90 -14.05 8.42
N VAL A 198 -1.36 -12.83 8.19
CA VAL A 198 -2.62 -12.54 7.51
C VAL A 198 -2.45 -11.50 6.43
N PRO A 199 -3.27 -11.53 5.37
CA PRO A 199 -3.23 -10.51 4.35
C PRO A 199 -3.61 -9.14 4.95
N THR A 200 -2.72 -8.17 4.78
CA THR A 200 -2.97 -6.75 5.07
C THR A 200 -2.87 -5.93 3.79
N PRO A 201 -3.39 -4.70 3.73
CA PRO A 201 -3.28 -3.87 2.53
C PRO A 201 -1.83 -3.47 2.19
N PHE A 202 -0.91 -3.56 3.14
CA PHE A 202 0.45 -3.04 3.04
C PHE A 202 1.30 -3.72 1.94
N PRO A 203 1.44 -5.07 1.88
CA PRO A 203 2.20 -5.70 0.80
C PRO A 203 1.64 -5.41 -0.59
N PHE A 204 0.31 -5.31 -0.71
CA PHE A 204 -0.34 -5.00 -1.98
C PHE A 204 -0.01 -3.58 -2.46
N ILE A 205 -0.13 -2.56 -1.60
CA ILE A 205 0.15 -1.17 -2.02
C ILE A 205 1.63 -0.97 -2.34
N VAL A 206 2.54 -1.60 -1.59
CA VAL A 206 3.98 -1.56 -1.86
C VAL A 206 4.28 -2.14 -3.24
N ARG A 207 3.73 -3.34 -3.53
CA ARG A 207 3.91 -3.97 -4.84
C ARG A 207 3.35 -3.12 -5.98
N LEU A 208 2.16 -2.53 -5.81
CA LEU A 208 1.57 -1.68 -6.85
C LEU A 208 2.38 -0.41 -7.09
N LEU A 209 2.89 0.23 -6.03
CA LEU A 209 3.76 1.41 -6.15
C LEU A 209 5.08 1.08 -6.85
N ASP A 210 5.65 -0.09 -6.57
CA ASP A 210 6.85 -0.58 -7.24
C ASP A 210 6.62 -0.79 -8.75
N VAL A 211 5.46 -1.33 -9.11
CA VAL A 211 5.05 -1.45 -10.52
C VAL A 211 4.96 -0.07 -11.16
N VAL A 212 4.26 0.88 -10.53
CA VAL A 212 4.11 2.23 -11.11
C VAL A 212 5.46 2.92 -11.27
N GLU A 213 6.34 2.85 -10.29
CA GLU A 213 7.71 3.39 -10.40
C GLU A 213 8.47 2.78 -11.58
N GLY A 214 8.39 1.46 -11.75
CA GLY A 214 9.01 0.76 -12.87
C GLY A 214 8.47 1.22 -14.23
N LEU A 215 7.15 1.41 -14.34
CA LEU A 215 6.49 1.86 -15.56
C LEU A 215 6.89 3.32 -15.91
N GLU A 216 6.92 4.22 -14.93
CA GLU A 216 7.29 5.63 -15.11
C GLU A 216 8.74 5.76 -15.61
N ARG A 217 9.69 5.10 -14.94
CA ARG A 217 11.11 5.14 -15.34
C ARG A 217 11.35 4.54 -16.73
N GLN A 218 10.59 3.50 -17.08
CA GLN A 218 10.67 2.92 -18.41
C GLN A 218 10.16 3.89 -19.48
N GLN A 219 9.03 4.53 -19.25
CA GLN A 219 8.46 5.51 -20.18
C GLN A 219 9.44 6.66 -20.42
N GLN A 220 10.09 7.15 -19.36
CA GLN A 220 11.15 8.14 -19.44
C GLN A 220 12.33 7.67 -20.30
N THR A 221 12.83 6.44 -20.06
CA THR A 221 13.94 5.86 -20.84
C THR A 221 13.59 5.75 -22.32
N GLN A 222 12.37 5.32 -22.63
CA GLN A 222 11.88 5.24 -24.01
C GLN A 222 11.80 6.62 -24.68
N GLN A 223 11.28 7.63 -23.97
CA GLN A 223 11.21 9.00 -24.48
C GLN A 223 12.60 9.58 -24.77
N LEU A 224 13.56 9.40 -23.86
CA LEU A 224 14.94 9.84 -24.05
C LEU A 224 15.60 9.13 -25.24
N SER A 225 15.43 7.81 -25.36
CA SER A 225 15.98 7.04 -26.49
C SER A 225 15.44 7.53 -27.85
N HIS A 226 14.15 7.86 -27.91
CA HIS A 226 13.52 8.39 -29.11
C HIS A 226 14.00 9.81 -29.43
N GLN A 227 14.20 10.66 -28.42
CA GLN A 227 14.77 11.99 -28.62
C GLN A 227 16.22 11.94 -29.14
N LEU A 228 17.05 11.04 -28.61
CA LEU A 228 18.42 10.84 -29.10
C LEU A 228 18.44 10.39 -30.56
N GLN A 229 17.55 9.47 -30.94
CA GLN A 229 17.42 9.03 -32.35
C GLN A 229 17.00 10.18 -33.27
N GLN A 230 16.12 11.08 -32.82
CA GLN A 230 15.74 12.26 -33.60
C GLN A 230 16.86 13.27 -33.76
N ILE A 231 17.65 13.52 -32.70
CA ILE A 231 18.81 14.41 -32.77
C ILE A 231 19.87 13.83 -33.71
N GLN A 232 20.12 12.52 -33.65
CA GLN A 232 21.04 11.83 -34.55
C GLN A 232 20.59 11.94 -36.02
N SER A 233 19.31 11.71 -36.32
CA SER A 233 18.80 11.82 -37.69
C SER A 233 18.83 13.26 -38.23
N GLN A 234 18.54 14.26 -37.39
CA GLN A 234 18.66 15.67 -37.76
C GLN A 234 20.11 16.07 -38.04
N SER A 235 21.06 15.58 -37.23
CA SER A 235 22.50 15.84 -37.40
C SER A 235 23.04 15.23 -38.71
N GLN A 236 22.61 14.01 -39.04
CA GLN A 236 22.95 13.35 -40.31
C GLN A 236 22.36 14.09 -41.53
N SER A 237 21.11 14.56 -41.41
CA SER A 237 20.44 15.33 -42.47
C SER A 237 21.11 16.68 -42.73
N GLN A 238 21.52 17.39 -41.67
CA GLN A 238 22.27 18.64 -41.80
C GLN A 238 23.64 18.41 -42.42
N SER A 239 24.35 17.35 -42.02
CA SER A 239 25.65 16.98 -42.59
C SER A 239 25.57 16.70 -44.11
N GLN A 240 24.51 16.02 -44.55
CA GLN A 240 24.26 15.78 -45.98
C GLN A 240 23.87 17.06 -46.74
N GLN A 241 23.09 17.96 -46.13
CA GLN A 241 22.77 19.26 -46.73
C GLN A 241 24.00 20.17 -46.85
N THR A 242 24.88 20.19 -45.85
CA THR A 242 26.15 20.95 -45.91
C THR A 242 27.09 20.40 -46.97
N GLN A 243 27.15 19.06 -47.16
CA GLN A 243 27.90 18.45 -48.26
C GLN A 243 27.30 18.76 -49.64
N MET A 244 25.97 18.78 -49.80
CA MET A 244 25.34 19.14 -51.07
C MET A 244 25.47 20.64 -51.40
N GLN A 245 25.36 21.54 -50.41
CA GLN A 245 25.54 22.98 -50.58
C GLN A 245 27.00 23.39 -50.85
N ALA A 246 28.00 22.61 -50.40
CA ALA A 246 29.39 22.82 -50.78
C ALA A 246 29.66 22.62 -52.30
N SER A 247 28.71 22.01 -53.03
CA SER A 247 28.76 21.78 -54.48
C SER A 247 28.00 22.83 -55.31
N GLN A 248 27.25 23.74 -54.70
CA GLN A 248 26.53 24.82 -55.38
C GLN A 248 26.59 26.12 -54.59
N SER A 249 27.38 27.06 -55.08
CA SER A 249 27.57 28.39 -54.52
C SER A 249 26.33 29.29 -54.71
N GLN A 250 25.53 29.51 -53.65
CA GLN A 250 24.82 30.77 -53.38
C GLN A 250 24.20 30.79 -51.97
N PRO A 251 24.15 31.95 -51.28
CA PRO A 251 23.66 32.03 -49.90
C PRO A 251 22.13 32.27 -49.85
N GLN A 252 21.41 31.42 -49.12
CA GLN A 252 20.01 31.68 -48.75
C GLN A 252 19.80 31.62 -47.23
N SER A 253 18.84 32.43 -46.79
CA SER A 253 18.56 32.83 -45.43
C SER A 253 18.02 31.71 -44.52
N LEU A 254 18.54 31.68 -43.30
CA LEU A 254 18.11 30.80 -42.20
C LEU A 254 16.68 31.14 -41.76
N SER A 255 15.72 30.28 -42.09
CA SER A 255 14.40 30.29 -41.49
C SER A 255 14.43 29.51 -40.16
N ARG A 256 14.16 30.22 -39.06
CA ARG A 256 13.98 29.62 -37.73
C ARG A 256 12.71 28.76 -37.73
N SER A 257 12.89 27.44 -37.62
CA SER A 257 11.79 26.50 -37.40
C SER A 257 11.21 26.67 -36.00
N ARG A 258 9.89 26.79 -35.99
CA ARG A 258 8.99 27.00 -34.85
C ARG A 258 9.09 25.81 -33.89
N SER A 259 9.49 26.05 -32.64
CA SER A 259 9.46 25.06 -31.56
C SER A 259 8.01 24.68 -31.26
N GLN A 260 7.58 23.50 -31.72
CA GLN A 260 6.36 22.88 -31.23
C GLN A 260 6.52 22.59 -29.73
N SER A 261 5.60 23.10 -28.92
CA SER A 261 5.47 22.81 -27.49
C SER A 261 5.14 21.33 -27.31
N ARG A 262 6.19 20.50 -27.28
CA ARG A 262 6.11 19.08 -26.90
C ARG A 262 6.56 19.01 -25.45
N SER A 263 5.75 18.41 -24.58
CA SER A 263 6.09 18.22 -23.16
C SER A 263 7.49 17.62 -23.06
N GLN A 264 8.40 18.35 -22.41
CA GLN A 264 9.75 17.86 -22.17
C GLN A 264 9.66 16.60 -21.29
N PRO A 265 10.50 15.58 -21.53
CA PRO A 265 10.58 14.42 -20.65
C PRO A 265 10.99 14.90 -19.27
N ARG A 266 10.33 14.35 -18.23
CA ARG A 266 10.73 14.64 -16.84
C ARG A 266 12.21 14.31 -16.66
N SER A 267 12.92 15.11 -15.88
CA SER A 267 14.25 14.75 -15.41
C SER A 267 14.18 13.54 -14.45
N ASP A 268 15.31 12.85 -14.22
CA ASP A 268 15.36 11.73 -13.25
C ASP A 268 15.00 12.19 -11.82
N GLU A 269 15.40 13.42 -11.47
CA GLU A 269 15.03 14.07 -10.21
C GLU A 269 13.52 14.32 -10.11
N GLU A 270 12.89 14.81 -11.18
CA GLU A 270 11.44 15.03 -11.25
C GLU A 270 10.65 13.72 -11.20
N CYS A 271 11.13 12.66 -11.87
CA CYS A 271 10.52 11.33 -11.81
C CYS A 271 10.59 10.78 -10.38
N THR A 272 11.76 10.87 -9.74
CA THR A 272 11.96 10.43 -8.36
C THR A 272 11.06 11.22 -7.40
N ALA A 273 10.98 12.55 -7.55
CA ALA A 273 10.11 13.40 -6.74
C ALA A 273 8.62 13.03 -6.91
N TYR A 274 8.18 12.78 -8.13
CA TYR A 274 6.82 12.33 -8.43
C TYR A 274 6.49 10.99 -7.77
N VAL A 275 7.36 9.99 -7.91
CA VAL A 275 7.16 8.65 -7.31
C VAL A 275 7.10 8.73 -5.79
N VAL A 276 7.96 9.54 -5.16
CA VAL A 276 7.94 9.76 -3.71
C VAL A 276 6.62 10.43 -3.29
N GLN A 277 6.17 11.45 -4.02
CA GLN A 277 4.90 12.13 -3.74
C GLN A 277 3.68 11.22 -3.96
N LEU A 278 3.71 10.37 -4.98
CA LEU A 278 2.69 9.35 -5.24
C LEU A 278 2.61 8.36 -4.10
N ARG A 279 3.76 7.82 -3.66
CA ARG A 279 3.85 6.90 -2.53
C ARG A 279 3.23 7.51 -1.27
N HIS A 280 3.59 8.74 -0.92
CA HIS A 280 3.02 9.41 0.25
C HIS A 280 1.51 9.66 0.11
N THR A 281 1.04 10.08 -1.06
CA THR A 281 -0.40 10.30 -1.32
C THR A 281 -1.19 8.98 -1.24
N ALA A 282 -0.64 7.88 -1.77
CA ALA A 282 -1.28 6.57 -1.72
C ALA A 282 -1.41 6.06 -0.28
N PHE A 283 -0.33 6.17 0.52
CA PHE A 283 -0.40 5.83 1.94
C PHE A 283 -1.28 6.78 2.75
N PHE A 284 -1.43 8.05 2.36
CA PHE A 284 -2.38 8.97 2.98
C PHE A 284 -3.83 8.47 2.85
N PHE A 285 -4.24 8.02 1.66
CA PHE A 285 -5.57 7.43 1.47
C PHE A 285 -5.72 6.09 2.19
N LEU A 286 -4.69 5.24 2.13
CA LEU A 286 -4.74 3.94 2.78
C LEU A 286 -4.81 4.05 4.32
N ASP A 287 -4.08 4.99 4.89
CA ASP A 287 -4.14 5.30 6.33
C ASP A 287 -5.51 5.88 6.73
N HIS A 288 -6.21 6.62 5.87
CA HIS A 288 -7.61 6.98 6.14
C HIS A 288 -8.54 5.76 6.07
N GLY A 289 -8.30 4.86 5.11
CA GLY A 289 -9.04 3.60 4.98
C GLY A 289 -9.00 2.74 6.24
N MET A 290 -7.87 2.67 6.97
CA MET A 290 -7.82 1.91 8.23
C MET A 290 -8.65 2.53 9.36
N LEU A 291 -8.84 3.86 9.38
CA LEU A 291 -9.70 4.53 10.37
C LEU A 291 -11.18 4.26 10.10
N ASP A 292 -11.56 4.15 8.82
CA ASP A 292 -12.95 3.94 8.42
C ASP A 292 -13.40 2.50 8.65
N TYR A 293 -14.40 2.32 9.51
CA TYR A 293 -15.00 1.02 9.75
C TYR A 293 -15.65 0.43 8.49
N LYS A 294 -16.19 1.28 7.60
CA LYS A 294 -16.84 0.81 6.35
C LYS A 294 -15.84 0.20 5.39
N CYS A 295 -14.55 0.53 5.49
CA CYS A 295 -13.53 -0.05 4.63
C CYS A 295 -13.32 -1.56 4.88
N LEU A 296 -13.78 -2.09 6.03
CA LEU A 296 -13.72 -3.53 6.33
C LEU A 296 -14.56 -4.41 5.40
N GLN A 297 -15.52 -3.84 4.66
CA GLN A 297 -16.30 -4.59 3.68
C GLN A 297 -15.51 -4.93 2.40
N PHE A 298 -14.33 -4.33 2.22
CA PHE A 298 -13.47 -4.53 1.06
C PHE A 298 -12.22 -5.33 1.43
N SER A 299 -11.73 -6.13 0.48
CA SER A 299 -10.53 -6.92 0.68
C SER A 299 -9.28 -6.04 0.80
N PRO A 300 -8.21 -6.50 1.48
CA PRO A 300 -6.94 -5.78 1.54
C PRO A 300 -6.39 -5.30 0.19
N SER A 301 -6.48 -6.12 -0.85
CA SER A 301 -6.04 -5.77 -2.21
C SER A 301 -6.93 -4.72 -2.86
N GLN A 302 -8.25 -4.73 -2.60
CA GLN A 302 -9.16 -3.67 -3.05
C GLN A 302 -8.83 -2.33 -2.39
N GLN A 303 -8.54 -2.33 -1.08
CA GLN A 303 -8.14 -1.13 -0.33
C GLN A 303 -6.84 -0.53 -0.89
N ALA A 304 -5.84 -1.36 -1.16
CA ALA A 304 -4.57 -0.92 -1.76
C ALA A 304 -4.76 -0.32 -3.17
N LYS A 305 -5.57 -0.96 -4.03
CA LYS A 305 -5.87 -0.48 -5.38
C LYS A 305 -6.63 0.84 -5.35
N ALA A 306 -7.64 0.96 -4.49
CA ALA A 306 -8.42 2.18 -4.30
C ALA A 306 -7.54 3.35 -3.83
N ALA A 307 -6.67 3.12 -2.85
CA ALA A 307 -5.76 4.13 -2.34
C ALA A 307 -4.76 4.64 -3.41
N LEU A 308 -4.16 3.71 -4.18
CA LEU A 308 -3.28 4.09 -5.30
C LEU A 308 -4.04 4.85 -6.39
N PHE A 309 -5.23 4.38 -6.74
CA PHE A 309 -6.07 5.04 -7.75
C PHE A 309 -6.40 6.48 -7.37
N LEU A 310 -6.85 6.71 -6.13
CA LEU A 310 -7.12 8.06 -5.63
C LEU A 310 -5.88 8.94 -5.66
N ALA A 311 -4.71 8.38 -5.29
CA ALA A 311 -3.45 9.12 -5.36
C ALA A 311 -3.06 9.53 -6.79
N LEU A 312 -3.23 8.63 -7.76
CA LEU A 312 -2.99 8.93 -9.17
C LEU A 312 -3.94 10.03 -9.67
N VAL A 313 -5.23 9.96 -9.31
CA VAL A 313 -6.21 11.01 -9.64
C VAL A 313 -5.81 12.36 -9.03
N THR A 314 -5.48 12.39 -7.73
CA THR A 314 -5.08 13.61 -7.03
C THR A 314 -3.85 14.27 -7.68
N LEU A 315 -2.82 13.50 -8.02
CA LEU A 315 -1.62 14.04 -8.64
C LEU A 315 -1.84 14.47 -10.08
N HIS A 316 -2.68 13.75 -10.84
CA HIS A 316 -3.04 14.16 -12.18
C HIS A 316 -3.80 15.51 -12.18
N MET A 317 -4.73 15.70 -11.23
CA MET A 317 -5.43 16.98 -11.04
C MET A 317 -4.48 18.12 -10.67
N LYS A 318 -3.44 17.82 -9.88
CA LYS A 318 -2.41 18.80 -9.51
C LYS A 318 -1.61 19.27 -10.74
N GLU A 319 -1.27 18.36 -11.66
CA GLU A 319 -0.45 18.67 -12.84
C GLU A 319 -1.24 19.37 -13.97
N GLN A 320 -2.47 18.93 -14.23
CA GLN A 320 -3.27 19.40 -15.37
C GLN A 320 -4.32 20.45 -14.98
N GLY A 321 -4.55 20.68 -13.67
CA GLY A 321 -5.62 21.51 -13.14
C GLY A 321 -6.98 20.79 -13.09
N SER A 322 -7.86 21.21 -12.19
CA SER A 322 -9.14 20.54 -11.86
C SER A 322 -10.18 20.49 -13.01
N SER A 323 -9.91 21.09 -14.16
CA SER A 323 -10.90 21.31 -15.23
C SER A 323 -10.82 20.31 -16.39
N TYR A 324 -9.85 19.38 -16.41
CA TYR A 324 -9.68 18.46 -17.53
C TYR A 324 -10.48 17.16 -17.36
N VAL A 325 -11.00 16.66 -18.50
CA VAL A 325 -11.67 15.36 -18.59
C VAL A 325 -10.66 14.26 -18.27
N LEU A 326 -10.86 13.58 -17.15
CA LEU A 326 -10.06 12.42 -16.77
C LEU A 326 -10.39 11.26 -17.71
N ASN A 327 -9.37 10.62 -18.27
CA ASN A 327 -9.52 9.39 -19.04
C ASN A 327 -8.97 8.21 -18.23
N ASN A 328 -9.79 7.15 -18.10
CA ASN A 328 -9.43 5.94 -17.37
C ASN A 328 -8.13 5.30 -17.88
N ASP A 329 -7.94 5.28 -19.20
CA ASP A 329 -6.77 4.66 -19.82
C ASP A 329 -5.45 5.38 -19.47
N ILE A 330 -5.55 6.63 -18.98
CA ILE A 330 -4.41 7.43 -18.51
C ILE A 330 -4.12 7.14 -17.04
N ILE A 331 -5.15 7.10 -16.18
CA ILE A 331 -4.98 6.92 -14.73
C ILE A 331 -4.71 5.45 -14.39
N TRP A 332 -5.57 4.54 -14.85
CA TRP A 332 -5.48 3.11 -14.57
C TRP A 332 -5.15 2.34 -15.85
N THR A 333 -3.91 2.54 -16.30
CA THR A 333 -3.40 2.03 -17.58
C THR A 333 -3.58 0.51 -17.74
N ARG A 334 -3.62 0.03 -18.98
CA ARG A 334 -3.69 -1.43 -19.29
C ARG A 334 -2.57 -2.24 -18.64
N GLN A 335 -1.38 -1.63 -18.49
CA GLN A 335 -0.26 -2.26 -17.79
C GLN A 335 -0.56 -2.40 -16.30
N LEU A 336 -1.07 -1.36 -15.64
CA LEU A 336 -1.44 -1.43 -14.23
C LEU A 336 -2.61 -2.42 -13.99
N GLN A 337 -3.57 -2.50 -14.92
CA GLN A 337 -4.61 -3.55 -14.91
C GLN A 337 -4.00 -4.96 -14.99
N TYR A 338 -2.98 -5.15 -15.83
CA TYR A 338 -2.29 -6.44 -15.97
C TYR A 338 -1.58 -6.86 -14.67
N TYR A 339 -0.90 -5.96 -13.97
CA TYR A 339 -0.21 -6.29 -12.72
C TYR A 339 -1.17 -6.41 -11.53
N SER A 340 -2.14 -5.51 -11.42
CA SER A 340 -3.12 -5.50 -10.33
C SER A 340 -4.18 -6.59 -10.45
N LYS A 341 -4.34 -7.16 -11.65
CA LYS A 341 -5.42 -8.10 -12.02
C LYS A 341 -6.82 -7.53 -11.75
N ALA A 342 -6.98 -6.21 -11.88
CA ALA A 342 -8.21 -5.52 -11.55
C ALA A 342 -8.46 -4.31 -12.46
N GLN A 343 -9.74 -4.05 -12.71
CA GLN A 343 -10.26 -2.85 -13.34
C GLN A 343 -10.81 -1.89 -12.27
N VAL A 344 -10.95 -0.61 -12.61
CA VAL A 344 -11.46 0.40 -11.66
C VAL A 344 -12.81 0.02 -11.07
N ARG A 345 -13.71 -0.56 -11.87
CA ARG A 345 -15.02 -1.04 -11.40
C ARG A 345 -14.96 -2.03 -10.22
N ASP A 346 -13.86 -2.78 -10.11
CA ASP A 346 -13.70 -3.83 -9.09
C ASP A 346 -13.40 -3.25 -7.68
N PHE A 347 -12.93 -2.01 -7.62
CA PHE A 347 -12.57 -1.32 -6.37
C PHE A 347 -13.12 0.12 -6.27
N LYS A 348 -13.91 0.58 -7.25
CA LYS A 348 -14.51 1.93 -7.29
C LYS A 348 -15.35 2.25 -6.06
N ALA A 349 -16.11 1.27 -5.57
CA ALA A 349 -16.88 1.40 -4.35
C ALA A 349 -15.98 1.67 -3.13
N CYS A 350 -14.82 1.01 -3.05
CA CYS A 350 -13.82 1.22 -2.01
C CYS A 350 -13.20 2.62 -2.12
N ALA A 351 -12.87 3.06 -3.33
CA ALA A 351 -12.36 4.41 -3.57
C ALA A 351 -13.37 5.49 -3.14
N ARG A 352 -14.66 5.31 -3.42
CA ARG A 352 -15.72 6.24 -2.99
C ARG A 352 -15.81 6.30 -1.47
N THR A 353 -15.87 5.13 -0.81
CA THR A 353 -15.90 5.05 0.66
C THR A 353 -14.69 5.74 1.31
N MET A 354 -13.47 5.48 0.81
CA MET A 354 -12.26 6.14 1.30
C MET A 354 -12.29 7.66 1.10
N LEU A 355 -12.73 8.13 -0.07
CA LEU A 355 -12.78 9.56 -0.38
C LEU A 355 -13.81 10.31 0.48
N ASP A 356 -15.01 9.74 0.65
CA ASP A 356 -16.04 10.26 1.53
C ASP A 356 -15.53 10.38 2.97
N PHE A 357 -14.78 9.38 3.42
CA PHE A 357 -14.20 9.37 4.75
C PHE A 357 -13.09 10.41 4.93
N VAL A 358 -12.23 10.62 3.92
CA VAL A 358 -11.22 11.71 3.94
C VAL A 358 -11.90 13.07 4.12
N SER A 359 -12.99 13.31 3.39
CA SER A 359 -13.80 14.52 3.51
C SER A 359 -14.42 14.65 4.90
N TYR A 360 -15.03 13.58 5.42
CA TYR A 360 -15.60 13.55 6.77
C TYR A 360 -14.54 13.83 7.85
N VAL A 361 -13.40 13.15 7.82
CA VAL A 361 -12.34 13.27 8.83
C VAL A 361 -11.88 14.71 8.97
N SER A 362 -11.80 15.47 7.88
CA SER A 362 -11.42 16.90 7.91
C SER A 362 -12.32 17.77 8.80
N THR A 363 -13.55 17.34 9.07
CA THR A 363 -14.50 18.02 9.95
C THR A 363 -14.37 17.62 11.43
N THR A 364 -13.58 16.59 11.73
CA THR A 364 -13.44 16.03 13.07
C THR A 364 -12.18 16.54 13.79
N ARG A 365 -12.08 16.28 15.10
CA ARG A 365 -10.85 16.55 15.87
C ARG A 365 -9.78 15.45 15.77
N TYR A 366 -10.10 14.31 15.15
CA TYR A 366 -9.24 13.13 15.08
C TYR A 366 -8.43 13.19 13.78
N GLN A 367 -7.24 13.78 13.89
CA GLN A 367 -6.46 14.28 12.77
C GLN A 367 -5.07 13.64 12.69
N SER A 368 -4.83 12.48 13.33
CA SER A 368 -3.50 11.84 13.37
C SER A 368 -2.90 11.64 11.97
N VAL A 369 -3.67 11.08 11.03
CA VAL A 369 -3.24 10.87 9.63
C VAL A 369 -2.94 12.22 8.96
N ARG A 370 -3.86 13.19 9.03
CA ARG A 370 -3.66 14.49 8.40
C ARG A 370 -2.44 15.21 8.99
N ARG A 371 -2.21 15.15 10.31
CA ARG A 371 -1.01 15.68 10.95
C ARG A 371 0.26 14.99 10.46
N LYS A 372 0.26 13.64 10.41
CA LYS A 372 1.38 12.84 9.89
C LYS A 372 1.77 13.33 8.48
N TYR A 373 0.83 13.34 7.55
CA TYR A 373 1.07 13.67 6.15
C TYR A 373 1.11 15.17 5.82
N SER A 374 0.93 16.06 6.81
CA SER A 374 1.14 17.51 6.66
C SER A 374 2.61 17.91 6.84
N SER A 375 3.44 17.01 7.37
CA SER A 375 4.88 17.24 7.53
C SER A 375 5.60 17.20 6.18
N SER A 376 6.65 18.02 6.05
CA SER A 376 7.55 18.03 4.88
C SER A 376 8.18 16.66 4.60
N LYS A 377 8.38 15.82 5.63
CA LYS A 377 8.84 14.42 5.47
C LYS A 377 7.98 13.64 4.48
N TYR A 378 6.69 13.92 4.43
CA TYR A 378 5.72 13.24 3.58
C TYR A 378 5.30 14.08 2.37
N GLY A 379 6.07 15.11 2.00
CA GLY A 379 5.76 15.99 0.87
C GLY A 379 4.48 16.80 1.05
N GLU A 380 4.03 16.97 2.30
CA GLU A 380 2.83 17.73 2.68
C GLU A 380 1.55 17.32 1.92
N VAL A 381 1.43 16.04 1.55
CA VAL A 381 0.34 15.53 0.70
C VAL A 381 -1.05 15.74 1.29
N ALA A 382 -1.18 15.90 2.60
CA ALA A 382 -2.45 16.25 3.25
C ALA A 382 -2.99 17.65 2.86
N LYS A 383 -2.14 18.53 2.30
CA LYS A 383 -2.48 19.88 1.83
C LYS A 383 -2.88 19.91 0.34
N LEU A 384 -2.76 18.79 -0.38
CA LEU A 384 -3.16 18.73 -1.79
C LEU A 384 -4.68 18.88 -1.93
N THR A 385 -5.12 19.47 -3.05
CA THR A 385 -6.52 19.50 -3.43
C THR A 385 -6.97 18.09 -3.80
N MET A 386 -7.87 17.54 -3.01
CA MET A 386 -8.42 16.19 -3.24
C MET A 386 -9.56 16.24 -4.26
N PRO A 387 -9.81 15.14 -5.01
CA PRO A 387 -10.97 15.05 -5.88
C PRO A 387 -12.26 15.20 -5.06
N SER A 388 -13.25 15.91 -5.60
CA SER A 388 -14.58 16.02 -4.97
C SER A 388 -15.38 14.73 -5.12
N GLU A 389 -15.17 14.01 -6.22
CA GLU A 389 -15.86 12.77 -6.54
C GLU A 389 -14.88 11.79 -7.20
N VAL A 390 -15.20 10.51 -7.09
CA VAL A 390 -14.45 9.46 -7.78
C VAL A 390 -14.84 9.47 -9.26
N PRO A 391 -13.88 9.61 -10.20
CA PRO A 391 -14.19 9.70 -11.62
C PRO A 391 -15.05 8.55 -12.13
N ASP A 392 -16.03 8.89 -12.97
CA ASP A 392 -16.88 7.90 -13.61
C ASP A 392 -16.21 7.34 -14.86
N PHE A 393 -15.49 6.24 -14.64
CA PHE A 393 -14.90 5.37 -15.66
C PHE A 393 -15.72 4.11 -15.88
#